data_AF-A0A6J3DF27-F1
#
_entry.id   AF-A0A6J3DF27-F1
#
_cell.length_a   1.000
_cell.length_b   1.000
_cell.length_c   1.000
_cell.angle_alpha   90.00
_cell.angle_beta   90.00
_cell.angle_gamma   90.00
#
_symmetry.space_group_name_H-M   'P 1'
#
loop_
_entity.id
_entity.type
_entity.pdbx_description
1 polymer ?
#
loop_
_entity_poly.entity_id
_entity_poly.type
_entity_poly.pdbx_seq_one_letter_code
_entity_poly.pdbx_strand_id
1 'polypeptide(L)'
;MLGTVPGFTGPIHVPCFHFQPRRAGMDWRRFSAVDVERVAREVDVATLQEHIASVTFCNLDGEQCPHCGQPADPVLLKVLRMAQLSIEYLLHCQEHLGNSLATHTQRLQATRAELARAQDLVSEQAAQLRGAKEENRRWKKLMATQQLLLQAGPSSYCKVCVGAGRSHPCSRCLCSPGFAERQKMKRVEQMEQEVEELKEKLRETQQQLAAEREAEKLHREKEKERAHQREEESRRDLERWKEEERMKLRAEMDGLKQLFLGELKDIASRSSAMEGKLQELQAREAVVSSLGTLQDDDSEEMQWQTPSWTEQERAAVQTKLLSANKPEVTRQVTKVLAAEESSEEGGQEDALGGRQRLLEALRRNPNLLKKFRPILEETLEEKLESMGVKRVMTGISTQTYQHLRAVVRLQQQQRAAKFPGLLNLRRELIQAVKRKVKQRKKPGIAAPRQLSIIPGTAVSTREKPVERCLVATTRRPAGGVSSSQP
;
A
#
# COMPACT_ATOMS: atom_id res chain seq x y z
N MET A 1 11.29 25.27 -21.62
CA MET A 1 9.85 24.99 -21.82
C MET A 1 9.49 23.79 -20.96
N LEU A 2 9.00 24.06 -19.75
CA LEU A 2 8.64 23.06 -18.75
C LEU A 2 7.30 22.42 -19.14
N GLY A 3 7.29 21.09 -19.30
CA GLY A 3 6.07 20.32 -19.52
C GLY A 3 5.31 20.15 -18.21
N THR A 4 4.30 21.00 -18.02
CA THR A 4 3.31 20.90 -16.93
C THR A 4 2.50 19.62 -17.12
N VAL A 5 2.56 18.72 -16.14
CA VAL A 5 1.68 17.55 -16.08
C VAL A 5 0.31 18.03 -15.58
N PRO A 6 -0.79 17.88 -16.34
CA PRO A 6 -2.10 18.29 -15.85
C PRO A 6 -2.56 17.28 -14.79
N GLY A 7 -2.65 17.72 -13.54
CA GLY A 7 -3.40 17.03 -12.52
C GLY A 7 -4.88 17.05 -12.88
N PHE A 8 -5.43 15.89 -13.25
CA PHE A 8 -6.87 15.75 -13.47
C PHE A 8 -7.57 15.46 -12.13
N THR A 9 -7.97 16.52 -11.44
CA THR A 9 -9.10 16.51 -10.51
C THR A 9 -10.32 17.01 -11.27
N GLY A 10 -10.90 16.15 -12.11
CA GLY A 10 -12.24 16.37 -12.65
C GLY A 10 -13.21 15.51 -11.84
N PRO A 11 -14.33 16.06 -11.33
CA PRO A 11 -15.40 15.22 -10.79
C PRO A 11 -15.87 14.33 -11.93
N ILE A 12 -15.70 13.01 -11.77
CA ILE A 12 -16.34 12.04 -12.66
C ILE A 12 -17.83 12.22 -12.37
N HIS A 13 -18.51 12.98 -13.22
CA HIS A 13 -19.96 13.10 -13.17
C HIS A 13 -20.52 11.75 -13.59
N VAL A 14 -20.71 10.86 -12.62
CA VAL A 14 -21.46 9.62 -12.82
C VAL A 14 -22.90 10.07 -13.06
N PRO A 15 -23.45 9.90 -14.28
CA PRO A 15 -24.85 10.22 -14.50
C PRO A 15 -25.69 9.40 -13.51
N CYS A 16 -26.57 10.10 -12.78
CA CYS A 16 -27.40 9.46 -11.77
C CYS A 16 -28.35 8.46 -12.45
N PHE A 17 -28.32 7.20 -12.01
CA PHE A 17 -29.18 6.14 -12.52
C PHE A 17 -30.62 6.33 -12.04
N HIS A 18 -31.56 6.28 -12.98
CA HIS A 18 -32.98 6.34 -12.70
C HIS A 18 -33.71 5.31 -13.55
N PHE A 19 -34.69 4.63 -12.95
CA PHE A 19 -35.52 3.68 -13.68
C PHE A 19 -36.40 4.37 -14.71
N GLN A 20 -36.45 3.83 -15.92
CA GLN A 20 -37.23 4.34 -17.02
C GLN A 20 -38.74 4.02 -16.85
N PRO A 21 -39.63 4.93 -17.27
CA PRO A 21 -41.06 4.63 -17.34
C PRO A 21 -41.34 3.49 -18.34
N ARG A 22 -42.08 2.46 -17.92
CA ARG A 22 -42.46 1.34 -18.79
C ARG A 22 -43.67 1.71 -19.63
N ARG A 23 -43.43 2.05 -20.90
CA ARG A 23 -44.47 2.52 -21.84
C ARG A 23 -44.67 1.60 -23.04
N ALA A 24 -43.81 0.60 -23.23
CA ALA A 24 -43.85 -0.29 -24.38
C ALA A 24 -44.87 -1.42 -24.15
N GLY A 25 -45.65 -1.77 -25.17
CA GLY A 25 -46.48 -2.98 -25.14
C GLY A 25 -45.66 -4.25 -25.39
N MET A 26 -46.15 -5.39 -24.91
CA MET A 26 -45.53 -6.70 -25.14
C MET A 26 -46.13 -7.36 -26.39
N ASP A 27 -45.30 -7.82 -27.33
CA ASP A 27 -45.77 -8.69 -28.42
C ASP A 27 -45.87 -10.14 -27.92
N TRP A 28 -47.04 -10.49 -27.41
CA TRP A 28 -47.34 -11.81 -26.87
C TRP A 28 -47.23 -12.94 -27.90
N ARG A 29 -47.42 -12.65 -29.21
CA ARG A 29 -47.30 -13.68 -30.26
C ARG A 29 -45.84 -14.05 -30.48
N ARG A 30 -44.97 -13.04 -30.55
CA ARG A 30 -43.53 -13.26 -30.71
C ARG A 30 -42.92 -13.87 -29.46
N PHE A 31 -43.33 -13.41 -28.28
CA PHE A 31 -42.80 -13.93 -27.02
C PHE A 31 -43.24 -15.37 -26.73
N SER A 32 -44.47 -15.75 -27.08
CA SER A 32 -44.96 -17.12 -26.88
C SER A 32 -44.30 -18.15 -27.80
N ALA A 33 -43.68 -17.73 -28.90
CA ALA A 33 -42.91 -18.61 -29.79
C ALA A 33 -41.52 -18.99 -29.22
N VAL A 34 -41.08 -18.34 -28.14
CA VAL A 34 -39.78 -18.61 -27.51
C VAL A 34 -39.86 -19.87 -26.66
N ASP A 35 -39.07 -20.89 -27.03
CA ASP A 35 -38.86 -22.09 -26.22
C ASP A 35 -37.86 -21.81 -25.09
N VAL A 36 -38.38 -21.45 -23.91
CA VAL A 36 -37.58 -21.10 -22.72
C VAL A 36 -36.71 -22.28 -22.25
N GLU A 37 -37.20 -23.51 -22.37
CA GLU A 37 -36.47 -24.71 -21.97
C GLU A 37 -35.26 -24.95 -22.88
N ARG A 38 -35.41 -24.72 -24.19
CA ARG A 38 -34.29 -24.76 -25.13
C ARG A 38 -33.27 -23.67 -24.81
N VAL A 39 -33.72 -22.43 -24.61
CA VAL A 39 -32.85 -21.29 -24.26
C VAL A 39 -32.03 -21.58 -23.01
N ALA A 40 -32.64 -22.18 -21.98
CA ALA A 40 -31.95 -22.55 -20.74
C ALA A 40 -30.95 -23.69 -20.95
N ARG A 41 -31.32 -24.76 -21.68
CA ARG A 41 -30.42 -25.91 -21.94
C ARG A 41 -29.21 -25.53 -22.81
N GLU A 42 -29.43 -24.70 -23.82
CA GLU A 42 -28.42 -24.34 -24.81
C GLU A 42 -27.65 -23.07 -24.43
N VAL A 43 -28.09 -22.35 -23.38
CA VAL A 43 -27.56 -21.03 -23.00
C VAL A 43 -27.58 -20.09 -24.22
N ASP A 44 -28.72 -20.03 -24.90
CA ASP A 44 -28.89 -19.22 -26.10
C ASP A 44 -29.00 -17.73 -25.73
N VAL A 45 -27.84 -17.11 -25.52
CA VAL A 45 -27.71 -15.69 -25.19
C VAL A 45 -28.25 -14.80 -26.31
N ALA A 46 -28.21 -15.24 -27.57
CA ALA A 46 -28.70 -14.45 -28.69
C ALA A 46 -30.21 -14.26 -28.60
N THR A 47 -30.96 -15.34 -28.38
CA THR A 47 -32.41 -15.28 -28.17
C THR A 47 -32.78 -14.45 -26.92
N LEU A 48 -32.02 -14.59 -25.82
CA LEU A 48 -32.22 -13.77 -24.62
C LEU A 48 -32.00 -12.28 -24.92
N GLN A 49 -30.90 -11.94 -25.61
CA GLN A 49 -30.53 -10.56 -25.93
C GLN A 49 -31.54 -9.89 -26.86
N GLU A 50 -32.16 -10.65 -27.77
CA GLU A 50 -33.22 -10.15 -28.64
C GLU A 50 -34.46 -9.71 -27.86
N HIS A 51 -34.82 -10.42 -26.78
CA HIS A 51 -36.04 -10.20 -26.02
C HIS A 51 -35.85 -9.38 -24.73
N ILE A 52 -34.61 -9.22 -24.26
CA ILE A 52 -34.30 -8.59 -22.95
C ILE A 52 -34.87 -7.18 -22.83
N ALA A 53 -34.81 -6.38 -23.90
CA ALA A 53 -35.34 -5.02 -23.91
C ALA A 53 -36.88 -5.02 -23.78
N SER A 54 -37.55 -5.88 -24.55
CA SER A 54 -39.01 -6.01 -24.50
C SER A 54 -39.50 -6.44 -23.12
N VAL A 55 -38.86 -7.44 -22.49
CA VAL A 55 -39.22 -7.91 -21.16
C VAL A 55 -38.96 -6.84 -20.09
N THR A 56 -37.82 -6.15 -20.18
CA THR A 56 -37.41 -5.16 -19.16
C THR A 56 -38.28 -3.92 -19.18
N PHE A 57 -38.65 -3.42 -20.37
CA PHE A 57 -39.32 -2.12 -20.51
C PHE A 57 -40.82 -2.21 -20.85
N CYS A 58 -41.41 -3.42 -20.87
CA CYS A 58 -42.84 -3.57 -21.11
C CYS A 58 -43.71 -3.05 -19.97
N ASN A 59 -44.83 -2.43 -20.34
CA ASN A 59 -45.91 -2.08 -19.43
C ASN A 59 -46.71 -3.33 -19.09
N LEU A 60 -46.95 -3.55 -17.81
CA LEU A 60 -47.75 -4.68 -17.30
C LEU A 60 -49.12 -4.23 -16.79
N ASP A 61 -49.36 -2.91 -16.73
CA ASP A 61 -50.58 -2.34 -16.20
C ASP A 61 -51.76 -2.63 -17.14
N GLY A 62 -52.72 -3.41 -16.65
CA GLY A 62 -53.94 -3.74 -17.40
C GLY A 62 -53.81 -4.93 -18.35
N GLU A 63 -52.69 -5.66 -18.33
CA GLU A 63 -52.54 -6.90 -19.09
C GLU A 63 -53.50 -7.98 -18.57
N GLN A 64 -54.19 -8.63 -19.50
CA GLN A 64 -55.20 -9.66 -19.23
C GLN A 64 -54.75 -11.00 -19.77
N CYS A 65 -55.16 -12.07 -19.10
CA CYS A 65 -54.90 -13.41 -19.59
C CYS A 65 -55.59 -13.61 -20.95
N PRO A 66 -54.85 -13.96 -22.02
CA PRO A 66 -55.44 -14.15 -23.35
C PRO A 66 -56.42 -15.34 -23.41
N HIS A 67 -56.41 -16.25 -22.43
CA HIS A 67 -57.28 -17.42 -22.38
C HIS A 67 -58.57 -17.23 -21.58
N CYS A 68 -58.57 -16.40 -20.53
CA CYS A 68 -59.75 -16.23 -19.67
C CYS A 68 -60.17 -14.76 -19.45
N GLY A 69 -59.42 -13.80 -20.00
CA GLY A 69 -59.70 -12.36 -19.87
C GLY A 69 -59.53 -11.78 -18.46
N GLN A 70 -59.14 -12.60 -17.48
CA GLN A 70 -58.94 -12.14 -16.11
C GLN A 70 -57.64 -11.33 -15.97
N PRO A 71 -57.61 -10.35 -15.06
CA PRO A 71 -56.38 -9.63 -14.75
C PRO A 71 -55.33 -10.59 -14.20
N ALA A 72 -54.06 -10.32 -14.50
CA ALA A 72 -52.95 -11.11 -13.96
C ALA A 72 -52.88 -11.00 -12.42
N ASP A 73 -52.40 -12.07 -11.78
CA ASP A 73 -52.25 -12.12 -10.33
C ASP A 73 -51.35 -10.97 -9.82
N PRO A 74 -51.82 -10.17 -8.84
CA PRO A 74 -51.07 -9.01 -8.34
C PRO A 74 -49.70 -9.33 -7.72
N VAL A 75 -49.53 -10.52 -7.13
CA VAL A 75 -48.25 -10.97 -6.56
C VAL A 75 -47.28 -11.35 -7.68
N LEU A 76 -47.74 -12.07 -8.70
CA LEU A 76 -46.91 -12.39 -9.87
C LEU A 76 -46.49 -11.13 -10.63
N LEU A 77 -47.39 -10.15 -10.75
CA LEU A 77 -47.06 -8.83 -11.32
C LEU A 77 -45.97 -8.10 -10.53
N LYS A 78 -46.01 -8.17 -9.19
CA LYS A 78 -44.94 -7.63 -8.34
C LYS A 78 -43.62 -8.35 -8.56
N VAL A 79 -43.62 -9.69 -8.64
CA VAL A 79 -42.41 -10.48 -8.92
C VAL A 79 -41.82 -10.08 -10.27
N LEU A 80 -42.64 -9.99 -11.31
CA LEU A 80 -42.19 -9.58 -12.63
C LEU A 80 -41.69 -8.13 -12.62
N ARG A 81 -42.37 -7.22 -11.92
CA ARG A 81 -41.93 -5.83 -11.78
C ARG A 81 -40.57 -5.72 -11.08
N MET A 82 -40.34 -6.52 -10.04
CA MET A 82 -39.04 -6.62 -9.38
C MET A 82 -37.99 -7.16 -10.34
N ALA A 83 -38.30 -8.21 -11.10
CA ALA A 83 -37.39 -8.75 -12.10
C ALA A 83 -37.02 -7.71 -13.18
N GLN A 84 -37.98 -6.94 -13.68
CA GLN A 84 -37.72 -5.86 -14.64
C GLN A 84 -36.79 -4.79 -14.07
N LEU A 85 -36.99 -4.36 -12.82
CA LEU A 85 -36.10 -3.38 -12.16
C LEU A 85 -34.70 -3.97 -11.94
N SER A 86 -34.61 -5.23 -11.53
CA SER A 86 -33.33 -5.92 -11.38
C SER A 86 -32.58 -6.03 -12.71
N ILE A 87 -33.24 -6.40 -13.81
CA ILE A 87 -32.62 -6.51 -15.13
C ILE A 87 -32.18 -5.13 -15.63
N GLU A 88 -33.00 -4.10 -15.47
CA GLU A 88 -32.63 -2.73 -15.86
C GLU A 88 -31.39 -2.21 -15.12
N TYR A 89 -31.30 -2.48 -13.82
CA TYR A 89 -30.11 -2.16 -13.03
C TYR A 89 -28.89 -2.96 -13.50
N LEU A 90 -29.05 -4.26 -13.81
CA LEU A 90 -27.95 -5.08 -14.32
C LEU A 90 -27.46 -4.61 -15.71
N LEU A 91 -28.36 -4.17 -16.59
CA LEU A 91 -28.00 -3.55 -17.87
C LEU A 91 -27.21 -2.25 -17.65
N HIS A 92 -27.64 -1.41 -16.70
CA HIS A 92 -26.89 -0.21 -16.32
C HIS A 92 -25.49 -0.56 -15.78
N CYS A 93 -25.39 -1.56 -14.90
CA CYS A 93 -24.09 -2.03 -14.40
C CYS A 93 -23.19 -2.52 -15.54
N GLN A 94 -23.74 -3.29 -16.50
CA GLN A 94 -22.99 -3.79 -17.65
C GLN A 94 -22.43 -2.63 -18.49
N GLU A 95 -23.24 -1.64 -18.81
CA GLU A 95 -22.82 -0.47 -19.57
C GLU A 95 -21.81 0.38 -18.80
N HIS A 96 -22.08 0.67 -17.52
CA HIS A 96 -21.18 1.46 -16.67
C HIS A 96 -19.81 0.80 -16.51
N LEU A 97 -19.78 -0.49 -16.19
CA LEU A 97 -18.54 -1.26 -16.06
C LEU A 97 -17.82 -1.37 -17.41
N GLY A 98 -18.56 -1.57 -18.51
CA GLY A 98 -18.00 -1.60 -19.86
C GLY A 98 -17.32 -0.28 -20.24
N ASN A 99 -17.99 0.85 -20.02
CA ASN A 99 -17.45 2.19 -20.29
C ASN A 99 -16.24 2.52 -19.39
N SER A 100 -16.30 2.15 -18.11
CA SER A 100 -15.20 2.31 -17.18
C SER A 100 -13.98 1.48 -17.62
N LEU A 101 -14.18 0.21 -17.98
CA LEU A 101 -13.13 -0.68 -18.48
C LEU A 101 -12.50 -0.15 -19.76
N ALA A 102 -13.32 0.32 -20.72
CA ALA A 102 -12.83 0.93 -21.96
C ALA A 102 -11.95 2.16 -21.68
N THR A 103 -12.41 3.05 -20.79
CA THR A 103 -11.66 4.24 -20.37
C THR A 103 -10.32 3.89 -19.72
N HIS A 104 -10.32 2.93 -18.79
CA HIS A 104 -9.10 2.47 -18.13
C HIS A 104 -8.14 1.79 -19.12
N THR A 105 -8.66 1.02 -20.07
CA THR A 105 -7.88 0.37 -21.13
C THR A 105 -7.21 1.40 -22.03
N GLN A 106 -7.94 2.45 -22.43
CA GLN A 106 -7.39 3.54 -23.25
C GLN A 106 -6.29 4.31 -22.50
N ARG A 107 -6.50 4.63 -21.22
CA ARG A 107 -5.48 5.28 -20.37
C ARG A 107 -4.23 4.42 -20.22
N LEU A 108 -4.39 3.11 -20.05
CA LEU A 108 -3.27 2.18 -19.98
C LEU A 108 -2.48 2.13 -21.30
N GLN A 109 -3.17 2.16 -22.44
CA GLN A 109 -2.51 2.21 -23.75
C GLN A 109 -1.75 3.54 -23.95
N ALA A 110 -2.34 4.67 -23.59
CA ALA A 110 -1.69 5.98 -23.68
C ALA A 110 -0.42 6.06 -22.82
N THR A 111 -0.50 5.63 -21.56
CA THR A 111 0.66 5.62 -20.65
C THR A 111 1.76 4.67 -21.10
N ARG A 112 1.40 3.51 -21.71
CA ARG A 112 2.39 2.61 -22.33
C ARG A 112 3.10 3.28 -23.51
N ALA A 113 2.37 4.00 -24.36
CA ALA A 113 2.97 4.73 -25.47
C ALA A 113 3.90 5.86 -24.98
N GLU A 114 3.52 6.58 -23.92
CA GLU A 114 4.38 7.59 -23.28
C GLU A 114 5.65 6.98 -22.70
N LEU A 115 5.53 5.85 -22.01
CA LEU A 115 6.68 5.13 -21.46
C LEU A 115 7.64 4.68 -22.56
N ALA A 116 7.12 4.16 -23.68
CA ALA A 116 7.94 3.77 -24.83
C ALA A 116 8.72 4.97 -25.38
N ARG A 117 8.05 6.11 -25.61
CA ARG A 117 8.71 7.35 -26.06
C ARG A 117 9.79 7.83 -25.09
N ALA A 118 9.52 7.77 -23.78
CA ALA A 118 10.51 8.15 -22.77
C ALA A 118 11.72 7.20 -22.76
N GLN A 119 11.51 5.90 -22.95
CA GLN A 119 12.59 4.92 -23.08
C GLN A 119 13.47 5.19 -24.31
N ASP A 120 12.85 5.51 -25.45
CA ASP A 120 13.58 5.87 -26.68
C ASP A 120 14.45 7.12 -26.45
N LEU A 121 13.89 8.17 -25.85
CA LEU A 121 14.62 9.40 -25.51
C LEU A 121 15.79 9.13 -24.55
N VAL A 122 15.59 8.30 -23.53
CA VAL A 122 16.66 7.91 -22.60
C VAL A 122 17.76 7.14 -23.34
N SER A 123 17.40 6.25 -24.27
CA SER A 123 18.36 5.48 -25.06
C SER A 123 19.21 6.38 -25.97
N GLU A 124 18.57 7.40 -26.57
CA GLU A 124 19.21 8.39 -27.42
C GLU A 124 20.15 9.29 -26.61
N GLN A 125 19.70 9.84 -25.48
CA GLN A 125 20.55 10.63 -24.57
C GLN A 125 21.73 9.81 -24.06
N ALA A 126 21.54 8.52 -23.76
CA ALA A 126 22.62 7.63 -23.37
C ALA A 126 23.64 7.43 -24.51
N ALA A 127 23.20 7.34 -25.76
CA ALA A 127 24.08 7.27 -26.92
C ALA A 127 24.87 8.57 -27.13
N GLN A 128 24.21 9.72 -27.03
CA GLN A 128 24.87 11.04 -27.10
C GLN A 128 25.92 11.21 -26.00
N LEU A 129 25.59 10.83 -24.76
CA LEU A 129 26.53 10.89 -23.64
C LEU A 129 27.76 9.97 -23.86
N ARG A 130 27.56 8.80 -24.45
CA ARG A 130 28.68 7.92 -24.84
C ARG A 130 29.57 8.59 -25.88
N GLY A 131 28.98 9.15 -26.94
CA GLY A 131 29.71 9.90 -27.98
C GLY A 131 30.53 11.05 -27.40
N ALA A 132 29.89 11.92 -26.60
CA ALA A 132 30.57 13.05 -25.95
C ALA A 132 31.72 12.60 -25.02
N LYS A 133 31.58 11.47 -24.32
CA LYS A 133 32.67 10.89 -23.50
C LYS A 133 33.84 10.42 -24.35
N GLU A 134 33.58 9.83 -25.51
CA GLU A 134 34.64 9.42 -26.44
C GLU A 134 35.38 10.61 -27.03
N GLU A 135 34.67 11.65 -27.46
CA GLU A 135 35.26 12.91 -27.90
C GLU A 135 36.10 13.56 -26.80
N ASN A 136 35.58 13.65 -25.57
CA ASN A 136 36.34 14.18 -24.43
C ASN A 136 37.62 13.38 -24.17
N ARG A 137 37.59 12.05 -24.32
CA ARG A 137 38.79 11.20 -24.25
C ARG A 137 39.77 11.52 -25.38
N ARG A 138 39.30 11.76 -26.61
CA ARG A 138 40.16 12.16 -27.75
C ARG A 138 40.82 13.52 -27.48
N TRP A 139 40.05 14.51 -27.03
CA TRP A 139 40.57 15.84 -26.67
C TRP A 139 41.61 15.77 -25.55
N LYS A 140 41.35 14.98 -24.49
CA LYS A 140 42.34 14.75 -23.41
C LYS A 140 43.64 14.14 -23.92
N LYS A 141 43.58 13.16 -24.82
CA LYS A 141 44.77 12.59 -25.46
C LYS A 141 45.52 13.64 -26.27
N LEU A 142 44.81 14.44 -27.08
CA LEU A 142 45.42 15.50 -27.90
C LEU A 142 46.11 16.55 -27.03
N MET A 143 45.47 17.00 -25.95
CA MET A 143 46.07 17.96 -25.01
C MET A 143 47.31 17.39 -24.32
N ALA A 144 47.29 16.11 -23.90
CA ALA A 144 48.46 15.45 -23.34
C ALA A 144 49.63 15.38 -24.35
N THR A 145 49.36 15.07 -25.61
CA THR A 145 50.37 15.08 -26.67
C THR A 145 50.93 16.49 -26.91
N GLN A 146 50.08 17.52 -26.96
CA GLN A 146 50.53 18.91 -27.08
C GLN A 146 51.37 19.34 -25.88
N GLN A 147 50.99 18.97 -24.66
CA GLN A 147 51.76 19.25 -23.46
C GLN A 147 53.14 18.57 -23.47
N LEU A 148 53.22 17.33 -23.97
CA LEU A 148 54.49 16.62 -24.15
C LEU A 148 55.39 17.32 -25.18
N LEU A 149 54.83 17.76 -26.31
CA LEU A 149 55.58 18.52 -27.33
C LEU A 149 56.10 19.86 -26.81
N LEU A 150 55.31 20.57 -26.00
CA LEU A 150 55.74 21.81 -25.35
C LEU A 150 56.83 21.57 -24.29
N GLN A 151 56.76 20.45 -23.55
CA GLN A 151 57.80 20.05 -22.59
C GLN A 151 59.09 19.57 -23.27
N ALA A 152 59.00 19.06 -24.50
CA ALA A 152 60.14 18.69 -25.35
C ALA A 152 60.79 19.90 -26.05
N GLY A 153 60.64 21.11 -25.50
CA GLY A 153 61.29 22.34 -26.00
C GLY A 153 62.80 22.13 -26.25
N PRO A 154 63.43 22.95 -27.13
CA PRO A 154 64.72 22.67 -27.76
C PRO A 154 65.86 22.59 -26.74
N SER A 155 66.08 21.40 -26.17
CA SER A 155 67.19 21.06 -25.29
C SER A 155 68.36 20.45 -26.08
N SER A 156 68.64 21.00 -27.27
CA SER A 156 69.81 20.60 -28.06
C SER A 156 70.34 21.71 -28.98
N TYR A 157 70.66 22.89 -28.45
CA TYR A 157 71.80 23.65 -28.97
C TYR A 157 72.29 24.67 -27.93
N CYS A 158 73.38 24.32 -27.25
CA CYS A 158 74.57 25.16 -27.04
C CYS A 158 75.45 24.47 -25.98
N LYS A 159 76.13 23.39 -26.40
CA LYS A 159 77.30 22.84 -25.71
C LYS A 159 78.56 23.34 -26.39
N VAL A 160 78.76 24.66 -26.46
CA VAL A 160 80.06 25.26 -26.81
C VAL A 160 80.24 26.52 -25.97
N CYS A 161 80.43 26.37 -24.66
CA CYS A 161 80.87 27.46 -23.78
C CYS A 161 81.39 26.93 -22.43
N VAL A 162 82.15 25.84 -22.41
CA VAL A 162 83.00 25.51 -21.25
C VAL A 162 84.30 24.93 -21.79
N GLY A 163 85.36 25.75 -21.79
CA GLY A 163 86.73 25.28 -22.03
C GLY A 163 87.44 25.91 -23.23
N ALA A 164 87.80 27.18 -23.14
CA ALA A 164 89.01 27.69 -23.81
C ALA A 164 89.45 28.97 -23.10
N GLY A 165 90.65 28.92 -22.52
CA GLY A 165 91.29 30.10 -21.96
C GLY A 165 91.72 31.08 -23.05
N ARG A 166 91.77 32.34 -22.62
CA ARG A 166 92.51 33.49 -23.18
C ARG A 166 91.94 34.18 -24.42
N SER A 167 91.64 35.46 -24.17
CA SER A 167 91.79 36.65 -25.02
C SER A 167 91.13 36.67 -26.38
N HIS A 168 89.92 37.22 -26.43
CA HIS A 168 89.60 38.31 -27.35
C HIS A 168 88.63 39.30 -26.67
N PRO A 169 88.93 40.62 -26.65
CA PRO A 169 88.07 41.60 -26.02
C PRO A 169 86.93 41.94 -26.97
N CYS A 170 85.73 41.43 -26.69
CA CYS A 170 84.52 41.94 -27.33
C CYS A 170 84.16 43.27 -26.65
N SER A 171 84.74 44.33 -27.18
CA SER A 171 84.21 45.69 -27.07
C SER A 171 82.77 45.70 -27.56
N ARG A 172 81.83 46.08 -26.68
CA ARG A 172 80.40 46.37 -26.91
C ARG A 172 79.41 45.35 -26.32
N CYS A 173 79.39 45.29 -24.99
CA CYS A 173 78.15 45.10 -24.21
C CYS A 173 78.21 46.01 -22.98
N LEU A 174 77.88 47.29 -23.18
CA LEU A 174 77.47 48.15 -22.07
C LEU A 174 76.06 47.72 -21.67
N CYS A 175 75.97 46.77 -20.74
CA CYS A 175 74.75 46.57 -19.96
C CYS A 175 75.09 46.89 -18.51
N SER A 176 74.74 48.10 -18.07
CA SER A 176 74.81 48.49 -16.66
C SER A 176 73.99 47.51 -15.81
N PRO A 177 74.60 46.76 -14.87
CA PRO A 177 73.89 45.75 -14.07
C PRO A 177 72.76 46.33 -13.21
N GLY A 178 72.87 47.61 -12.83
CA GLY A 178 71.97 48.21 -11.85
C GLY A 178 70.58 48.64 -12.35
N PHE A 179 70.32 48.81 -13.65
CA PHE A 179 69.02 49.35 -14.11
C PHE A 179 68.02 48.25 -14.46
N ALA A 180 68.48 47.19 -15.16
CA ALA A 180 67.66 46.04 -15.50
C ALA A 180 67.26 45.21 -14.27
N GLU A 181 68.13 45.12 -13.26
CA GLU A 181 67.86 44.41 -12.01
C GLU A 181 66.88 45.19 -11.12
N ARG A 182 67.03 46.51 -11.00
CA ARG A 182 66.03 47.38 -10.35
C ARG A 182 64.66 47.32 -11.03
N GLN A 183 64.61 47.24 -12.36
CA GLN A 183 63.34 47.12 -13.08
C GLN A 183 62.69 45.73 -12.92
N LYS A 184 63.49 44.67 -12.79
CA LYS A 184 62.99 43.32 -12.45
C LYS A 184 62.46 43.28 -11.02
N MET A 185 63.17 43.86 -10.06
CA MET A 185 62.74 43.93 -8.66
C MET A 185 61.43 44.70 -8.50
N LYS A 186 61.25 45.82 -9.20
CA LYS A 186 59.96 46.54 -9.26
C LYS A 186 58.81 45.69 -9.84
N ARG A 187 59.09 44.86 -10.86
CA ARG A 187 58.07 43.94 -11.41
C ARG A 187 57.73 42.79 -10.47
N VAL A 188 58.70 42.29 -9.71
CA VAL A 188 58.48 41.27 -8.68
C VAL A 188 57.64 41.83 -7.54
N GLU A 189 57.96 43.03 -7.06
CA GLU A 189 57.19 43.71 -6.00
C GLU A 189 55.75 44.01 -6.45
N GLN A 190 55.54 44.39 -7.71
CA GLN A 190 54.19 44.52 -8.30
C GLN A 190 53.44 43.19 -8.35
N MET A 191 54.09 42.11 -8.81
CA MET A 191 53.49 40.78 -8.80
C MET A 191 53.17 40.28 -7.38
N GLU A 192 54.01 40.58 -6.39
CA GLU A 192 53.77 40.21 -5.00
C GLU A 192 52.56 40.95 -4.42
N GLN A 193 52.40 42.24 -4.73
CA GLN A 193 51.21 43.02 -4.36
C GLN A 193 49.93 42.46 -5.01
N GLU A 194 49.98 42.13 -6.31
CA GLU A 194 48.86 41.50 -7.01
C GLU A 194 48.50 40.13 -6.43
N VAL A 195 49.51 39.32 -6.07
CA VAL A 195 49.29 38.02 -5.43
C VAL A 195 48.65 38.19 -4.05
N GLU A 196 49.07 39.20 -3.27
CA GLU A 196 48.48 39.45 -1.96
C GLU A 196 47.03 39.96 -2.06
N GLU A 197 46.74 40.84 -3.02
CA GLU A 197 45.37 41.29 -3.31
C GLU A 197 44.48 40.13 -3.80
N LEU A 198 45.01 39.23 -4.63
CA LEU A 198 44.29 38.04 -5.08
C LEU A 198 44.03 37.05 -3.93
N LYS A 199 44.95 36.92 -2.96
CA LYS A 199 44.73 36.12 -1.75
C LYS A 199 43.64 36.72 -0.87
N GLU A 200 43.61 38.03 -0.71
CA GLU A 200 42.58 38.72 0.08
C GLU A 200 41.19 38.53 -0.55
N LYS A 201 41.05 38.78 -1.86
CA LYS A 201 39.82 38.51 -2.63
C LYS A 201 39.40 37.04 -2.56
N LEU A 202 40.35 36.11 -2.62
CA LEU A 202 40.05 34.69 -2.46
C LEU A 202 39.52 34.38 -1.04
N ARG A 203 40.06 35.01 0.00
CA ARG A 203 39.59 34.84 1.38
C ARG A 203 38.18 35.41 1.57
N GLU A 204 37.90 36.58 1.01
CA GLU A 204 36.58 37.20 1.05
C GLU A 204 35.52 36.36 0.34
N THR A 205 35.82 35.90 -0.88
CA THR A 205 34.91 35.02 -1.64
C THR A 205 34.67 33.69 -0.94
N GLN A 206 35.70 33.11 -0.30
CA GLN A 206 35.54 31.92 0.55
C GLN A 206 34.62 32.18 1.76
N GLN A 207 34.74 33.33 2.40
CA GLN A 207 33.86 33.72 3.52
C GLN A 207 32.42 33.96 3.07
N GLN A 208 32.22 34.63 1.92
CA GLN A 208 30.89 34.84 1.34
C GLN A 208 30.22 33.51 0.98
N LEU A 209 30.94 32.59 0.32
CA LEU A 209 30.44 31.26 0.01
C LEU A 209 30.12 30.44 1.26
N ALA A 210 30.90 30.59 2.33
CA ALA A 210 30.61 29.94 3.61
C ALA A 210 29.34 30.51 4.26
N ALA A 211 29.17 31.83 4.27
CA ALA A 211 27.98 32.49 4.80
C ALA A 211 26.71 32.12 4.01
N GLU A 212 26.79 32.08 2.68
CA GLU A 212 25.68 31.66 1.82
C GLU A 212 25.27 30.21 2.08
N ARG A 213 26.24 29.30 2.26
CA ARG A 213 25.96 27.90 2.60
C ARG A 213 25.25 27.75 3.96
N GLU A 214 25.64 28.53 4.96
CA GLU A 214 24.97 28.53 6.27
C GLU A 214 23.57 29.14 6.20
N ALA A 215 23.37 30.22 5.44
CA ALA A 215 22.05 30.79 5.20
C ALA A 215 21.12 29.80 4.46
N GLU A 216 21.64 29.09 3.46
CA GLU A 216 20.90 28.06 2.74
C GLU A 216 20.52 26.87 3.64
N LYS A 217 21.41 26.45 4.56
CA LYS A 217 21.09 25.43 5.57
C LYS A 217 19.96 25.89 6.48
N LEU A 218 20.02 27.11 7.01
CA LEU A 218 18.99 27.66 7.89
C LEU A 218 17.64 27.79 7.16
N HIS A 219 17.65 28.22 5.90
CA HIS A 219 16.45 28.27 5.06
C HIS A 219 15.87 26.86 4.85
N ARG A 220 16.72 25.86 4.54
CA ARG A 220 16.28 24.46 4.41
C ARG A 220 15.69 23.91 5.70
N GLU A 221 16.21 24.28 6.87
CA GLU A 221 15.66 23.87 8.16
C GLU A 221 14.30 24.52 8.42
N LYS A 222 14.15 25.82 8.22
CA LYS A 222 12.86 26.52 8.31
C LYS A 222 11.80 25.94 7.38
N GLU A 223 12.16 25.61 6.14
CA GLU A 223 11.22 25.00 5.19
C GLU A 223 10.79 23.59 5.62
N LYS A 224 11.70 22.80 6.21
CA LYS A 224 11.34 21.49 6.79
C LYS A 224 10.41 21.64 7.99
N GLU A 225 10.65 22.62 8.85
CA GLU A 225 9.78 22.90 10.00
C GLU A 225 8.38 23.33 9.54
N ARG A 226 8.30 24.23 8.56
CA ARG A 226 7.01 24.62 7.94
C ARG A 226 6.30 23.45 7.28
N ALA A 227 7.04 22.56 6.59
CA ALA A 227 6.47 21.35 6.00
C ALA A 227 5.92 20.41 7.08
N HIS A 228 6.68 20.20 8.16
CA HIS A 228 6.23 19.39 9.31
C HIS A 228 4.99 20.00 9.98
N GLN A 229 4.92 21.32 10.13
CA GLN A 229 3.74 22.01 10.67
C GLN A 229 2.50 21.79 9.79
N ARG A 230 2.63 21.89 8.45
CA ARG A 230 1.53 21.61 7.52
C ARG A 230 1.08 20.15 7.56
N GLU A 231 2.02 19.20 7.70
CA GLU A 231 1.70 17.78 7.86
C GLU A 231 0.96 17.51 9.18
N GLU A 232 1.40 18.12 10.29
CA GLU A 232 0.74 18.02 11.59
C GLU A 232 -0.67 18.63 11.58
N GLU A 233 -0.85 19.78 10.92
CA GLU A 233 -2.16 20.40 10.73
C GLU A 233 -3.09 19.50 9.91
N SER A 234 -2.60 18.98 8.78
CA SER A 234 -3.36 18.02 7.96
C SER A 234 -3.73 16.75 8.75
N ARG A 235 -2.86 16.30 9.66
CA ARG A 235 -3.14 15.16 10.55
C ARG A 235 -4.25 15.50 11.55
N ARG A 236 -4.20 16.68 12.18
CA ARG A 236 -5.24 17.16 13.10
C ARG A 236 -6.57 17.31 12.39
N ASP A 237 -6.59 17.81 11.15
CA ASP A 237 -7.81 17.95 10.36
C ASP A 237 -8.45 16.60 10.06
N LEU A 238 -7.63 15.60 9.72
CA LEU A 238 -8.10 14.23 9.52
C LEU A 238 -8.66 13.61 10.80
N GLU A 239 -8.03 13.86 11.96
CA GLU A 239 -8.54 13.40 13.25
C GLU A 239 -9.88 14.05 13.59
N ARG A 240 -10.02 15.37 13.40
CA ARG A 240 -11.30 16.08 13.61
C ARG A 240 -12.39 15.52 12.70
N TRP A 241 -12.10 15.34 11.41
CA TRP A 241 -13.07 14.77 10.46
C TRP A 241 -13.52 13.36 10.86
N LYS A 242 -12.60 12.50 11.33
CA LYS A 242 -12.96 11.16 11.83
C LYS A 242 -13.88 11.22 13.05
N GLU A 243 -13.65 12.16 13.95
CA GLU A 243 -14.50 12.36 15.13
C GLU A 243 -15.88 12.87 14.74
N GLU A 244 -15.95 13.85 13.83
CA GLU A 244 -17.21 14.36 13.27
C GLU A 244 -18.02 13.24 12.62
N GLU A 245 -17.39 12.40 11.80
CA GLU A 245 -18.10 11.32 11.12
C GLU A 245 -18.57 10.23 12.09
N ARG A 246 -17.76 9.91 13.10
CA ARG A 246 -18.19 9.03 14.20
C ARG A 246 -19.35 9.63 14.99
N MET A 247 -19.40 10.95 15.17
CA MET A 247 -20.51 11.62 15.85
C MET A 247 -21.79 11.59 15.01
N LYS A 248 -21.70 11.81 13.69
CA LYS A 248 -22.85 11.67 12.78
C LYS A 248 -23.43 10.27 12.79
N LEU A 249 -22.59 9.25 12.64
CA LEU A 249 -23.03 7.85 12.69
C LEU A 249 -23.70 7.51 14.04
N ARG A 250 -23.14 8.01 15.15
CA ARG A 250 -23.78 7.85 16.47
C ARG A 250 -25.16 8.52 16.52
N ALA A 251 -25.27 9.75 16.03
CA ALA A 251 -26.53 10.48 15.99
C ALA A 251 -27.58 9.80 15.09
N GLU A 252 -27.19 9.29 13.93
CA GLU A 252 -28.07 8.52 13.04
C GLU A 252 -28.54 7.22 13.71
N MET A 253 -27.62 6.48 14.33
CA MET A 253 -27.97 5.26 15.07
C MET A 253 -28.92 5.54 16.23
N ASP A 254 -28.69 6.62 16.98
CA ASP A 254 -29.58 7.01 18.06
C ASP A 254 -30.95 7.49 17.53
N GLY A 255 -30.98 8.15 16.38
CA GLY A 255 -32.21 8.48 15.65
C GLY A 255 -33.01 7.23 15.26
N LEU A 256 -32.37 6.21 14.67
CA LEU A 256 -33.03 4.94 14.36
C LEU A 256 -33.54 4.24 15.62
N LYS A 257 -32.74 4.20 16.71
CA LYS A 257 -33.19 3.61 17.98
C LYS A 257 -34.43 4.30 18.51
N GLN A 258 -34.50 5.64 18.44
CA GLN A 258 -35.68 6.39 18.86
C GLN A 258 -36.90 6.06 17.99
N LEU A 259 -36.74 5.95 16.68
CA LEU A 259 -37.83 5.53 15.78
C LEU A 259 -38.35 4.14 16.14
N PHE A 260 -37.48 3.14 16.30
CA PHE A 260 -37.87 1.79 16.70
C PHE A 260 -38.56 1.74 18.07
N LEU A 261 -38.01 2.47 19.06
CA LEU A 261 -38.62 2.56 20.39
C LEU A 261 -40.01 3.22 20.33
N GLY A 262 -40.18 4.23 19.47
CA GLY A 262 -41.48 4.86 19.18
C GLY A 262 -42.47 3.87 18.58
N GLU A 263 -42.10 3.18 17.51
CA GLU A 263 -42.97 2.19 16.87
C GLU A 263 -43.37 1.05 17.81
N LEU A 264 -42.44 0.54 18.63
CA LEU A 264 -42.75 -0.48 19.63
C LEU A 264 -43.75 0.03 20.67
N LYS A 265 -43.62 1.29 21.10
CA LYS A 265 -44.57 1.92 22.04
C LYS A 265 -45.94 2.10 21.40
N ASP A 266 -45.99 2.47 20.12
CA ASP A 266 -47.23 2.61 19.34
C ASP A 266 -47.90 1.26 19.05
N ILE A 267 -47.12 0.20 18.85
CA ILE A 267 -47.65 -1.17 18.75
C ILE A 267 -48.21 -1.61 20.11
N ALA A 268 -47.49 -1.36 21.21
CA ALA A 268 -47.95 -1.73 22.54
C ALA A 268 -49.25 -0.99 22.94
N SER A 269 -49.36 0.30 22.64
CA SER A 269 -50.58 1.07 22.89
C SER A 269 -51.76 0.58 22.05
N ARG A 270 -51.54 0.26 20.77
CA ARG A 270 -52.55 -0.36 19.89
C ARG A 270 -52.96 -1.74 20.38
N SER A 271 -52.01 -2.57 20.82
CA SER A 271 -52.30 -3.89 21.37
C SER A 271 -53.16 -3.79 22.63
N SER A 272 -52.82 -2.90 23.56
CA SER A 272 -53.61 -2.65 24.76
C SER A 272 -55.02 -2.12 24.44
N ALA A 273 -55.14 -1.21 23.46
CA ALA A 273 -56.44 -0.71 23.01
C ALA A 273 -57.29 -1.81 22.35
N MET A 274 -56.67 -2.69 21.56
CA MET A 274 -57.34 -3.85 20.95
C MET A 274 -57.80 -4.85 22.02
N GLU A 275 -56.97 -5.13 23.01
CA GLU A 275 -57.28 -6.02 24.12
C GLU A 275 -58.44 -5.47 24.97
N GLY A 276 -58.46 -4.16 25.24
CA GLY A 276 -59.59 -3.51 25.91
C GLY A 276 -60.89 -3.61 25.12
N LYS A 277 -60.87 -3.42 23.80
CA LYS A 277 -62.05 -3.64 22.94
C LYS A 277 -62.51 -5.10 22.96
N LEU A 278 -61.57 -6.05 23.00
CA LEU A 278 -61.89 -7.48 23.06
C LEU A 278 -62.62 -7.82 24.36
N GLN A 279 -62.13 -7.30 25.50
CA GLN A 279 -62.76 -7.45 26.80
C GLN A 279 -64.15 -6.80 26.85
N GLU A 280 -64.32 -5.63 26.22
CA GLU A 280 -65.63 -4.96 26.14
C GLU A 280 -66.64 -5.79 25.32
N LEU A 281 -66.21 -6.37 24.19
CA LEU A 281 -67.06 -7.26 23.39
C LEU A 281 -67.46 -8.52 24.16
N GLN A 282 -66.53 -9.16 24.86
CA GLN A 282 -66.81 -10.31 25.72
C GLN A 282 -67.78 -9.96 26.86
N ALA A 283 -67.62 -8.79 27.49
CA ALA A 283 -68.53 -8.32 28.53
C ALA A 283 -69.93 -8.03 27.97
N ARG A 284 -70.04 -7.48 26.75
CA ARG A 284 -71.33 -7.25 26.08
C ARG A 284 -72.00 -8.56 25.66
N GLU A 285 -71.25 -9.54 25.19
CA GLU A 285 -71.76 -10.88 24.87
C GLU A 285 -72.31 -11.59 26.11
N ALA A 286 -71.66 -11.42 27.27
CA ALA A 286 -72.17 -11.92 28.56
C ALA A 286 -73.42 -11.17 29.09
N VAL A 287 -73.67 -9.93 28.66
CA VAL A 287 -74.80 -9.08 29.12
C VAL A 287 -76.00 -9.10 28.16
N VAL A 288 -75.82 -9.42 26.87
CA VAL A 288 -76.88 -9.44 25.84
C VAL A 288 -77.46 -10.85 25.60
N SER A 289 -77.08 -11.84 26.40
CA SER A 289 -77.70 -13.19 26.36
C SER A 289 -79.11 -13.18 26.98
N SER A 290 -80.10 -12.72 26.22
CA SER A 290 -81.54 -12.85 26.52
C SER A 290 -82.11 -14.21 26.13
N LEU A 291 -81.29 -15.05 25.51
CA LEU A 291 -81.57 -16.45 25.23
C LEU A 291 -80.79 -17.25 26.26
N GLY A 292 -81.48 -18.06 27.05
CA GLY A 292 -80.86 -18.91 28.05
C GLY A 292 -79.78 -19.82 27.47
N THR A 293 -78.97 -20.40 28.36
CA THR A 293 -77.92 -21.37 28.02
C THR A 293 -78.50 -22.53 27.22
N LEU A 294 -78.49 -22.42 25.89
CA LEU A 294 -78.81 -23.50 24.99
C LEU A 294 -77.59 -24.40 24.93
N GLN A 295 -77.68 -25.52 25.65
CA GLN A 295 -76.92 -26.71 25.32
C GLN A 295 -77.44 -27.19 23.97
N ASP A 296 -76.61 -27.06 22.93
CA ASP A 296 -76.84 -27.77 21.68
C ASP A 296 -76.56 -29.26 21.93
N ASP A 297 -77.62 -30.07 21.88
CA ASP A 297 -77.52 -31.53 21.74
C ASP A 297 -77.25 -31.85 20.26
N ASP A 298 -76.17 -32.59 20.04
CA ASP A 298 -75.78 -33.33 18.84
C ASP A 298 -75.33 -32.57 17.57
N SER A 299 -74.02 -32.39 17.45
CA SER A 299 -73.30 -32.64 16.19
C SER A 299 -71.89 -33.14 16.49
N GLU A 300 -71.56 -34.32 15.98
CA GLU A 300 -70.25 -34.96 16.07
C GLU A 300 -69.15 -34.06 15.53
N GLU A 301 -68.49 -33.29 16.41
CA GLU A 301 -67.29 -32.54 16.04
C GLU A 301 -66.06 -33.20 16.68
N MET A 302 -65.20 -33.66 15.77
CA MET A 302 -64.04 -34.49 16.01
C MET A 302 -63.14 -33.89 17.10
N GLN A 303 -63.01 -34.66 18.17
CA GLN A 303 -62.15 -34.48 19.33
C GLN A 303 -60.71 -34.13 18.94
N TRP A 304 -60.39 -32.84 18.83
CA TRP A 304 -59.04 -32.35 19.09
C TRP A 304 -59.01 -31.84 20.52
N GLN A 305 -58.52 -32.70 21.42
CA GLN A 305 -58.20 -32.34 22.78
C GLN A 305 -57.25 -31.14 22.75
N THR A 306 -57.78 -29.95 23.03
CA THR A 306 -56.95 -28.82 23.40
C THR A 306 -56.73 -28.95 24.91
N PRO A 307 -55.51 -29.16 25.41
CA PRO A 307 -55.28 -29.32 26.83
C PRO A 307 -55.78 -28.07 27.55
N SER A 308 -56.55 -28.26 28.62
CA SER A 308 -56.90 -27.21 29.57
C SER A 308 -55.60 -26.67 30.18
N TRP A 309 -55.06 -25.63 29.55
CA TRP A 309 -53.95 -24.87 30.11
C TRP A 309 -54.50 -24.11 31.31
N THR A 310 -54.20 -24.60 32.50
CA THR A 310 -54.66 -23.99 33.76
C THR A 310 -54.10 -22.57 33.88
N GLU A 311 -54.79 -21.67 34.58
CA GLU A 311 -54.30 -20.30 34.84
C GLU A 311 -52.89 -20.30 35.46
N GLN A 312 -52.54 -21.37 36.17
CA GLN A 312 -51.21 -21.60 36.72
C GLN A 312 -50.15 -21.79 35.62
N GLU A 313 -50.50 -22.36 34.48
CA GLU A 313 -49.61 -22.51 33.33
C GLU A 313 -49.56 -21.25 32.45
N ARG A 314 -50.64 -20.47 32.34
CA ARG A 314 -50.58 -19.11 31.74
C ARG A 314 -49.73 -18.18 32.60
N ALA A 315 -49.89 -18.23 33.91
CA ALA A 315 -49.03 -17.52 34.86
C ALA A 315 -47.60 -18.05 34.79
N ALA A 316 -47.37 -19.35 34.59
CA ALA A 316 -46.02 -19.89 34.39
C ALA A 316 -45.39 -19.45 33.06
N VAL A 317 -46.17 -19.30 31.98
CA VAL A 317 -45.70 -18.78 30.68
C VAL A 317 -45.47 -17.27 30.73
N GLN A 318 -46.32 -16.51 31.41
CA GLN A 318 -46.15 -15.07 31.62
C GLN A 318 -45.00 -14.77 32.58
N THR A 319 -44.83 -15.56 33.64
CA THR A 319 -43.66 -15.51 34.53
C THR A 319 -42.40 -16.01 33.82
N LYS A 320 -42.48 -16.96 32.89
CA LYS A 320 -41.36 -17.35 32.00
C LYS A 320 -41.05 -16.26 30.96
N LEU A 321 -42.03 -15.53 30.42
CA LEU A 321 -41.81 -14.40 29.51
C LEU A 321 -41.23 -13.16 30.21
N LEU A 322 -41.63 -12.92 31.46
CA LEU A 322 -41.13 -11.82 32.29
C LEU A 322 -39.79 -12.17 32.99
N SER A 323 -39.58 -13.42 33.39
CA SER A 323 -38.30 -13.94 33.92
C SER A 323 -37.25 -14.15 32.83
N ALA A 324 -37.66 -14.43 31.59
CA ALA A 324 -36.75 -14.43 30.44
C ALA A 324 -36.24 -13.02 30.11
N ASN A 325 -36.79 -11.96 30.73
CA ASN A 325 -36.39 -10.58 30.51
C ASN A 325 -35.58 -9.92 31.65
N LYS A 326 -35.11 -10.68 32.65
CA LYS A 326 -33.86 -10.46 33.44
C LYS A 326 -33.81 -11.42 34.64
N PRO A 327 -32.69 -12.14 34.88
CA PRO A 327 -31.33 -11.61 34.79
C PRO A 327 -30.38 -12.49 33.94
N GLU A 328 -30.57 -12.54 32.62
CA GLU A 328 -29.50 -12.97 31.70
C GLU A 328 -28.65 -11.78 31.21
N VAL A 329 -29.06 -10.55 31.56
CA VAL A 329 -28.39 -9.30 31.14
C VAL A 329 -27.21 -8.94 32.05
N THR A 330 -27.08 -9.51 33.25
CA THR A 330 -25.94 -9.21 34.15
C THR A 330 -24.79 -10.21 34.08
N ARG A 331 -24.93 -11.33 33.35
CA ARG A 331 -23.81 -12.24 33.03
C ARG A 331 -23.19 -11.99 31.64
N GLN A 332 -23.84 -11.19 30.80
CA GLN A 332 -23.24 -10.69 29.55
C GLN A 332 -22.51 -9.35 29.74
N VAL A 333 -22.86 -8.55 30.76
CA VAL A 333 -22.10 -7.32 31.07
C VAL A 333 -20.73 -7.63 31.71
N THR A 334 -20.56 -8.76 32.40
CA THR A 334 -19.22 -9.20 32.89
C THR A 334 -18.42 -10.01 31.87
N LYS A 335 -19.00 -10.37 30.71
CA LYS A 335 -18.25 -11.01 29.61
C LYS A 335 -17.89 -10.04 28.47
N VAL A 336 -18.41 -8.82 28.51
CA VAL A 336 -18.02 -7.74 27.59
C VAL A 336 -16.70 -7.06 28.00
N LEU A 337 -16.16 -7.32 29.20
CA LEU A 337 -14.80 -6.91 29.57
C LEU A 337 -13.71 -7.97 29.27
N ALA A 338 -14.06 -9.05 28.56
CA ALA A 338 -13.09 -10.08 28.14
C ALA A 338 -13.23 -10.48 26.66
N ALA A 339 -13.95 -9.69 25.85
CA ALA A 339 -14.17 -9.95 24.43
C ALA A 339 -13.95 -8.69 23.57
N GLU A 340 -12.88 -7.93 23.83
CA GLU A 340 -12.39 -6.89 22.92
C GLU A 340 -11.51 -7.45 21.77
N GLU A 341 -11.80 -8.65 21.24
CA GLU A 341 -11.13 -9.15 20.03
C GLU A 341 -12.08 -10.01 19.15
N SER A 342 -13.33 -9.60 18.97
CA SER A 342 -14.19 -10.27 17.97
C SER A 342 -15.40 -9.45 17.52
N SER A 343 -15.19 -8.29 16.89
CA SER A 343 -16.09 -7.78 15.85
C SER A 343 -15.39 -6.68 15.05
N GLU A 344 -14.52 -7.09 14.13
CA GLU A 344 -13.94 -6.21 13.09
C GLU A 344 -14.45 -6.66 11.71
N GLU A 345 -15.75 -6.59 11.49
CA GLU A 345 -16.38 -6.85 10.19
C GLU A 345 -17.23 -5.63 9.83
N GLY A 346 -16.56 -4.51 9.53
CA GLY A 346 -17.21 -3.24 9.19
C GLY A 346 -16.30 -2.05 8.90
N GLY A 347 -14.97 -2.27 8.77
CA GLY A 347 -14.00 -1.21 8.48
C GLY A 347 -12.67 -1.73 7.91
N GLN A 348 -12.66 -2.95 7.37
CA GLN A 348 -11.42 -3.59 6.95
C GLN A 348 -10.78 -2.90 5.74
N GLU A 349 -11.52 -2.37 4.77
CA GLU A 349 -10.89 -1.75 3.59
C GLU A 349 -10.09 -0.47 3.92
N ASP A 350 -10.62 0.40 4.79
CA ASP A 350 -9.94 1.64 5.19
C ASP A 350 -8.75 1.39 6.14
N ALA A 351 -8.88 0.41 7.04
CA ALA A 351 -7.80 -0.01 7.93
C ALA A 351 -6.69 -0.78 7.19
N LEU A 352 -7.05 -1.61 6.21
CA LEU A 352 -6.12 -2.27 5.30
C LEU A 352 -5.40 -1.25 4.43
N GLY A 353 -6.10 -0.25 3.89
CA GLY A 353 -5.51 0.86 3.14
C GLY A 353 -4.56 1.71 3.99
N GLY A 354 -4.90 1.97 5.26
CA GLY A 354 -4.00 2.61 6.23
C GLY A 354 -2.72 1.80 6.51
N ARG A 355 -2.87 0.50 6.78
CA ARG A 355 -1.74 -0.42 7.00
C ARG A 355 -0.86 -0.55 5.76
N GLN A 356 -1.46 -0.59 4.56
CA GLN A 356 -0.73 -0.74 3.31
C GLN A 356 0.08 0.52 2.98
N ARG A 357 -0.49 1.72 3.21
CA ARG A 357 0.21 3.01 3.11
C ARG A 357 1.37 3.10 4.10
N LEU A 358 1.18 2.66 5.34
CA LEU A 358 2.23 2.60 6.36
C LEU A 358 3.37 1.65 5.95
N LEU A 359 3.04 0.45 5.49
CA LEU A 359 4.03 -0.53 5.01
C LEU A 359 4.82 0.01 3.82
N GLU A 360 4.19 0.78 2.94
CA GLU A 360 4.84 1.36 1.78
C GLU A 360 5.75 2.55 2.16
N ALA A 361 5.34 3.38 3.12
CA ALA A 361 6.18 4.42 3.70
C ALA A 361 7.43 3.83 4.40
N LEU A 362 7.25 2.73 5.13
CA LEU A 362 8.36 2.00 5.76
C LEU A 362 9.31 1.38 4.72
N ARG A 363 8.79 0.89 3.58
CA ARG A 363 9.63 0.37 2.47
C ARG A 363 10.41 1.47 1.76
N ARG A 364 9.81 2.65 1.57
CA ARG A 364 10.46 3.81 0.92
C ARG A 364 11.55 4.42 1.79
N ASN A 365 11.50 4.25 3.12
CA ASN A 365 12.40 4.92 4.04
C ASN A 365 13.15 3.95 4.97
N PRO A 366 14.33 3.42 4.57
CA PRO A 366 15.07 2.44 5.37
C PRO A 366 15.57 2.99 6.71
N ASN A 367 15.64 4.32 6.87
CA ASN A 367 16.00 4.95 8.13
C ASN A 367 14.85 4.92 9.15
N LEU A 368 13.58 4.89 8.70
CA LEU A 368 12.43 4.69 9.60
C LEU A 368 12.43 3.26 10.16
N LEU A 369 12.69 2.26 9.32
CA LEU A 369 12.86 0.86 9.76
C LEU A 369 13.96 0.70 10.82
N LYS A 370 15.04 1.49 10.74
CA LYS A 370 16.08 1.49 11.78
C LYS A 370 15.57 2.08 13.11
N LYS A 371 14.67 3.06 13.07
CA LYS A 371 14.07 3.67 14.28
C LYS A 371 13.06 2.74 14.97
N PHE A 372 12.35 1.90 14.22
CA PHE A 372 11.42 0.90 14.79
C PHE A 372 12.09 -0.38 15.26
N ARG A 373 13.36 -0.61 14.91
CA ARG A 373 14.09 -1.81 15.29
C ARG A 373 14.12 -2.05 16.81
N PRO A 374 14.45 -1.06 17.66
CA PRO A 374 14.51 -1.27 19.11
C PRO A 374 13.16 -1.72 19.68
N ILE A 375 12.06 -1.12 19.20
CA ILE A 375 10.70 -1.47 19.62
C ILE A 375 10.35 -2.90 19.22
N LEU A 376 10.71 -3.31 18.00
CA LEU A 376 10.47 -4.67 17.53
C LEU A 376 11.33 -5.70 18.26
N GLU A 377 12.56 -5.34 18.63
CA GLU A 377 13.45 -6.17 19.44
C GLU A 377 12.90 -6.34 20.86
N GLU A 378 12.46 -5.25 21.50
CA GLU A 378 11.84 -5.27 22.83
C GLU A 378 10.54 -6.09 22.85
N THR A 379 9.64 -5.89 21.88
CA THR A 379 8.40 -6.68 21.77
C THR A 379 8.69 -8.17 21.52
N LEU A 380 9.74 -8.46 20.76
CA LEU A 380 10.17 -9.84 20.52
C LEU A 380 10.73 -10.46 21.81
N GLU A 381 11.54 -9.72 22.57
CA GLU A 381 12.09 -10.15 23.85
C GLU A 381 10.97 -10.44 24.86
N GLU A 382 10.02 -9.53 25.03
CA GLU A 382 8.84 -9.74 25.89
C GLU A 382 8.06 -11.00 25.47
N LYS A 383 7.89 -11.20 24.16
CA LYS A 383 7.19 -12.38 23.66
C LYS A 383 7.97 -13.67 23.95
N LEU A 384 9.29 -13.63 23.83
CA LEU A 384 10.16 -14.75 24.17
C LEU A 384 10.15 -15.04 25.67
N GLU A 385 10.16 -14.01 26.53
CA GLU A 385 10.03 -14.14 27.98
C GLU A 385 8.70 -14.75 28.40
N SER A 386 7.59 -14.32 27.78
CA SER A 386 6.26 -14.92 28.02
C SER A 386 6.17 -16.39 27.61
N MET A 387 7.05 -16.84 26.70
CA MET A 387 7.19 -18.24 26.31
C MET A 387 8.28 -18.97 27.11
N GLY A 388 8.87 -18.35 28.13
CA GLY A 388 9.84 -18.96 29.04
C GLY A 388 11.31 -18.83 28.62
N VAL A 389 11.64 -17.99 27.63
CA VAL A 389 13.01 -17.71 27.21
C VAL A 389 13.48 -16.39 27.83
N LYS A 390 14.29 -16.46 28.88
CA LYS A 390 14.81 -15.29 29.61
C LYS A 390 15.86 -14.53 28.77
N ARG A 391 15.89 -13.20 28.85
CA ARG A 391 16.84 -12.29 28.15
C ARG A 391 18.32 -12.63 28.34
N VAL A 392 18.68 -13.23 29.47
CA VAL A 392 20.07 -13.53 29.84
C VAL A 392 20.58 -14.84 29.22
N MET A 393 19.71 -15.64 28.58
CA MET A 393 20.13 -16.92 27.99
C MET A 393 20.84 -16.73 26.66
N THR A 394 22.08 -17.20 26.57
CA THR A 394 22.87 -17.21 25.34
C THR A 394 22.46 -18.31 24.35
N GLY A 395 21.60 -19.24 24.77
CA GLY A 395 21.07 -20.32 23.92
C GLY A 395 19.88 -21.06 24.56
N ILE A 396 19.14 -21.80 23.72
CA ILE A 396 18.00 -22.65 24.13
C ILE A 396 18.33 -24.12 23.86
N SER A 397 17.91 -25.01 24.76
CA SER A 397 18.10 -26.46 24.57
C SER A 397 17.32 -26.96 23.35
N THR A 398 17.77 -28.05 22.72
CA THR A 398 17.08 -28.64 21.56
C THR A 398 15.65 -29.08 21.91
N GLN A 399 15.44 -29.59 23.13
CA GLN A 399 14.12 -29.99 23.63
C GLN A 399 13.20 -28.78 23.81
N THR A 400 13.70 -27.70 24.43
CA THR A 400 12.97 -26.44 24.60
C THR A 400 12.64 -25.81 23.25
N TYR A 401 13.58 -25.83 22.30
CA TYR A 401 13.34 -25.34 20.94
C TYR A 401 12.25 -26.12 20.21
N GLN A 402 12.28 -27.45 20.27
CA GLN A 402 11.26 -28.30 19.64
C GLN A 402 9.88 -28.07 20.25
N HIS A 403 9.80 -27.96 21.58
CA HIS A 403 8.57 -27.64 22.30
C HIS A 403 8.02 -26.27 21.91
N LEU A 404 8.83 -25.21 21.98
CA LEU A 404 8.42 -23.85 21.61
C LEU A 404 8.01 -23.75 20.14
N ARG A 405 8.72 -24.47 19.25
CA ARG A 405 8.36 -24.54 17.83
C ARG A 405 6.99 -25.17 17.63
N ALA A 406 6.60 -26.17 18.43
CA ALA A 406 5.27 -26.78 18.37
C ALA A 406 4.20 -25.80 18.88
N VAL A 407 4.44 -25.12 20.01
CA VAL A 407 3.54 -24.10 20.58
C VAL A 407 3.29 -22.96 19.58
N VAL A 408 4.36 -22.43 18.99
CA VAL A 408 4.28 -21.35 18.00
C VAL A 408 3.56 -21.80 16.73
N ARG A 409 3.74 -23.06 16.30
CA ARG A 409 2.99 -23.63 15.17
C ARG A 409 1.49 -23.71 15.46
N LEU A 410 1.12 -24.13 16.67
CA LEU A 410 -0.29 -24.21 17.08
C LEU A 410 -0.94 -22.81 17.13
N GLN A 411 -0.26 -21.83 17.72
CA GLN A 411 -0.72 -20.43 17.74
C GLN A 411 -0.88 -19.86 16.32
N GLN A 412 0.02 -20.23 15.40
CA GLN A 412 -0.07 -19.80 14.00
C GLN A 412 -1.24 -20.45 13.27
N GLN A 413 -1.53 -21.73 13.51
CA GLN A 413 -2.69 -22.41 12.92
C GLN A 413 -4.00 -21.80 13.42
N GLN A 414 -4.10 -21.53 14.73
CA GLN A 414 -5.25 -20.85 15.32
C GLN A 414 -5.45 -19.44 14.74
N ARG A 415 -4.37 -18.68 14.52
CA ARG A 415 -4.45 -17.37 13.86
C ARG A 415 -4.78 -17.47 12.37
N ALA A 416 -4.29 -18.50 11.66
CA ALA A 416 -4.60 -18.71 10.26
C ALA A 416 -6.08 -19.05 10.02
N ALA A 417 -6.75 -19.68 11.00
CA ALA A 417 -8.19 -19.91 10.97
C ALA A 417 -8.99 -18.59 10.98
N LYS A 418 -8.47 -17.54 11.63
CA LYS A 418 -9.08 -16.20 11.66
C LYS A 418 -8.70 -15.32 10.45
N PHE A 419 -7.64 -15.67 9.71
CA PHE A 419 -7.11 -14.87 8.59
C PHE A 419 -6.74 -15.76 7.39
N PRO A 420 -7.69 -16.01 6.47
CA PRO A 420 -7.42 -16.74 5.24
C PRO A 420 -6.28 -16.06 4.44
N GLY A 421 -5.23 -16.80 4.11
CA GLY A 421 -4.08 -16.29 3.33
C GLY A 421 -2.81 -15.97 4.14
N LEU A 422 -2.88 -15.91 5.47
CA LEU A 422 -1.71 -15.64 6.34
C LEU A 422 -0.54 -16.61 6.11
N LEU A 423 -0.83 -17.90 5.93
CA LEU A 423 0.18 -18.94 5.72
C LEU A 423 0.88 -18.80 4.36
N ASN A 424 0.15 -18.35 3.34
CA ASN A 424 0.70 -18.13 2.00
C ASN A 424 1.63 -16.92 2.00
N LEU A 425 1.17 -15.79 2.56
CA LEU A 425 1.97 -14.58 2.71
C LEU A 425 3.27 -14.84 3.51
N ARG A 426 3.17 -15.63 4.58
CA ARG A 426 4.34 -16.02 5.38
C ARG A 426 5.34 -16.85 4.55
N ARG A 427 4.86 -17.78 3.73
CA ARG A 427 5.71 -18.62 2.87
C ARG A 427 6.47 -17.77 1.86
N GLU A 428 5.79 -16.78 1.26
CA GLU A 428 6.41 -15.81 0.35
C GLU A 428 7.47 -14.96 1.04
N LEU A 429 7.17 -14.42 2.23
CA LEU A 429 8.13 -13.64 3.01
C LEU A 429 9.36 -14.47 3.40
N ILE A 430 9.18 -15.71 3.83
CA ILE A 430 10.29 -16.63 4.11
C ILE A 430 11.15 -16.84 2.86
N GLN A 431 10.53 -17.02 1.69
CA GLN A 431 11.25 -17.21 0.44
C GLN A 431 11.99 -15.92 0.01
N ALA A 432 11.38 -14.75 0.18
CA ALA A 432 11.99 -13.45 -0.08
C ALA A 432 13.21 -13.21 0.81
N VAL A 433 13.11 -13.49 2.11
CA VAL A 433 14.23 -13.40 3.06
C VAL A 433 15.34 -14.38 2.67
N LYS A 434 15.02 -15.64 2.36
CA LYS A 434 16.00 -16.63 1.89
C LYS A 434 16.73 -16.16 0.63
N ARG A 435 16.03 -15.58 -0.34
CA ARG A 435 16.62 -15.00 -1.56
C ARG A 435 17.55 -13.82 -1.23
N LYS A 436 17.14 -12.90 -0.35
CA LYS A 436 17.95 -11.75 0.09
C LYS A 436 19.20 -12.17 0.85
N VAL A 437 19.11 -13.17 1.72
CA VAL A 437 20.28 -13.74 2.42
C VAL A 437 21.24 -14.37 1.41
N LYS A 438 20.74 -15.13 0.42
CA LYS A 438 21.59 -15.67 -0.66
C LYS A 438 22.25 -14.57 -1.50
N GLN A 439 21.56 -13.46 -1.79
CA GLN A 439 22.13 -12.31 -2.50
C GLN A 439 23.25 -11.64 -1.70
N ARG A 440 23.11 -11.51 -0.37
CA ARG A 440 24.16 -10.97 0.51
C ARG A 440 25.34 -11.92 0.72
N LYS A 441 25.13 -13.23 0.50
CA LYS A 441 26.19 -14.27 0.56
C LYS A 441 26.89 -14.53 -0.78
N LYS A 442 26.51 -13.86 -1.89
CA LYS A 442 27.28 -13.95 -3.14
C LYS A 442 28.62 -13.22 -2.95
N PRO A 443 29.78 -13.87 -3.17
CA PRO A 443 31.06 -13.16 -3.18
C PRO A 443 31.04 -12.13 -4.32
N GLY A 444 31.32 -10.87 -3.97
CA GLY A 444 31.38 -9.78 -4.93
C GLY A 444 32.43 -10.06 -6.00
N ILE A 445 32.05 -9.89 -7.26
CA ILE A 445 32.98 -9.71 -8.38
C ILE A 445 33.89 -8.53 -8.02
N ALA A 446 35.20 -8.75 -8.10
CA ALA A 446 36.22 -7.77 -7.73
C ALA A 446 36.04 -6.45 -8.49
N ALA A 447 35.86 -5.36 -7.76
CA ALA A 447 36.01 -4.00 -8.29
C ALA A 447 37.49 -3.59 -8.24
N PRO A 448 37.96 -2.71 -9.16
CA PRO A 448 39.38 -2.43 -9.34
C PRO A 448 39.92 -1.61 -8.16
N ARG A 449 41.10 -2.02 -7.66
CA ARG A 449 41.85 -1.35 -6.60
C ARG A 449 42.10 0.12 -6.97
N GLN A 450 41.53 1.04 -6.20
CA GLN A 450 42.02 2.43 -6.15
C GLN A 450 43.29 2.46 -5.32
N LEU A 451 44.32 3.07 -5.92
CA LEU A 451 45.65 3.30 -5.37
C LEU A 451 45.54 4.21 -4.14
N SER A 452 46.06 3.72 -3.01
CA SER A 452 46.21 4.50 -1.79
C SER A 452 47.39 5.47 -1.91
N ILE A 453 47.03 6.70 -1.57
CA ILE A 453 47.83 7.88 -1.24
C ILE A 453 49.01 7.55 -0.31
N ILE A 454 50.11 8.27 -0.55
CA ILE A 454 51.38 8.34 0.17
C ILE A 454 51.18 8.75 1.64
N PRO A 455 51.95 8.18 2.60
CA PRO A 455 52.33 8.88 3.82
C PRO A 455 53.85 9.12 3.88
N GLY A 456 54.21 10.37 4.17
CA GLY A 456 55.59 10.81 4.36
C GLY A 456 56.17 10.39 5.73
N THR A 457 57.47 10.09 5.67
CA THR A 457 58.54 10.35 6.66
C THR A 457 58.24 10.15 8.16
N ALA A 458 58.79 9.07 8.71
CA ALA A 458 59.45 9.10 10.02
C ALA A 458 60.68 8.18 9.98
N VAL A 459 61.84 8.75 10.31
CA VAL A 459 63.14 8.10 10.42
C VAL A 459 63.20 7.30 11.73
N SER A 460 63.64 6.04 11.69
CA SER A 460 64.57 5.50 12.70
C SER A 460 65.16 4.14 12.27
N THR A 461 66.40 3.95 12.68
CA THR A 461 67.42 2.99 12.29
C THR A 461 67.22 1.57 12.84
N ARG A 462 67.59 0.54 12.06
CA ARG A 462 68.65 -0.47 12.39
C ARG A 462 68.53 -1.76 11.55
N GLU A 463 69.64 -2.04 10.88
CA GLU A 463 70.34 -3.34 10.72
C GLU A 463 69.61 -4.60 10.21
N LYS A 464 70.06 -5.08 9.04
CA LYS A 464 70.10 -6.47 8.56
C LYS A 464 71.29 -7.20 9.20
N PRO A 465 71.34 -8.55 9.37
CA PRO A 465 71.53 -9.51 8.25
C PRO A 465 70.79 -10.89 8.37
N VAL A 466 70.27 -11.49 7.28
CA VAL A 466 70.83 -12.46 6.29
C VAL A 466 70.85 -13.94 6.78
N GLU A 467 70.41 -14.83 5.86
CA GLU A 467 70.50 -16.32 5.79
C GLU A 467 69.43 -17.13 6.53
N ARG A 468 68.83 -18.22 6.00
CA ARG A 468 69.30 -19.18 4.99
C ARG A 468 68.12 -19.95 4.38
N CYS A 469 68.19 -20.20 3.07
CA CYS A 469 67.38 -21.20 2.36
C CYS A 469 67.90 -22.61 2.67
N LEU A 470 66.99 -23.58 2.80
CA LEU A 470 67.23 -24.96 2.38
C LEU A 470 65.96 -25.53 1.73
N VAL A 471 66.14 -26.10 0.54
CA VAL A 471 65.14 -26.73 -0.32
C VAL A 471 65.31 -28.25 -0.24
N ALA A 472 64.24 -28.95 -0.62
CA ALA A 472 64.13 -30.36 -1.00
C ALA A 472 63.69 -31.29 0.16
N THR A 473 62.83 -32.29 -0.02
CA THR A 473 62.60 -33.11 -1.23
C THR A 473 61.20 -33.73 -1.21
N THR A 474 60.66 -33.91 -2.41
CA THR A 474 59.51 -34.74 -2.79
C THR A 474 59.58 -36.19 -2.29
N ARG A 475 58.42 -36.77 -1.94
CA ARG A 475 58.08 -38.20 -2.19
C ARG A 475 56.57 -38.45 -2.04
N ARG A 476 55.94 -38.79 -3.17
CA ARG A 476 54.77 -39.68 -3.35
C ARG A 476 55.33 -40.94 -4.08
N PRO A 477 54.64 -42.09 -4.30
CA PRO A 477 53.20 -42.40 -4.16
C PRO A 477 52.92 -43.87 -3.70
N ALA A 478 51.71 -44.36 -4.05
CA ALA A 478 51.17 -45.74 -4.04
C ALA A 478 50.37 -46.13 -2.79
N GLY A 479 49.20 -46.76 -2.85
CA GLY A 479 48.40 -47.34 -3.93
C GLY A 479 47.26 -48.15 -3.26
N GLY A 480 46.13 -48.39 -3.95
CA GLY A 480 45.07 -49.26 -3.42
C GLY A 480 43.71 -49.01 -4.05
N VAL A 481 43.42 -49.76 -5.11
CA VAL A 481 42.16 -49.86 -5.84
C VAL A 481 41.40 -51.12 -5.36
N SER A 482 40.08 -51.16 -5.66
CA SER A 482 39.19 -52.36 -5.77
C SER A 482 38.28 -52.58 -4.56
N SER A 483 36.98 -52.85 -4.63
CA SER A 483 36.01 -53.00 -5.75
C SER A 483 34.60 -53.34 -5.19
N SER A 484 33.57 -52.98 -5.96
CA SER A 484 32.25 -53.65 -6.16
C SER A 484 31.27 -53.79 -4.97
N GLN A 485 30.07 -53.15 -4.94
CA GLN A 485 28.81 -53.39 -5.70
C GLN A 485 28.12 -54.75 -5.44
N PRO A 486 26.77 -54.87 -5.60
CA PRO A 486 25.80 -54.00 -6.30
C PRO A 486 25.04 -52.99 -5.43
#